data_AF-A0A8D1I6U6-F1
#
_entry.id   AF-A0A8D1I6U6-F1
#
_cell.length_a   1.000
_cell.length_b   1.000
_cell.length_c   1.000
_cell.angle_alpha   90.00
_cell.angle_beta   90.00
_cell.angle_gamma   90.00
#
_symmetry.space_group_name_H-M   'P 1'
#
loop_
_entity.id
_entity.type
_entity.pdbx_description
1 polymer ?
#
loop_
_entity_poly.entity_id
_entity_poly.type
_entity_poly.pdbx_seq_one_letter_code
_entity_poly.pdbx_strand_id
1 'polypeptide(L)'
;MTTSVCEGGDSCFVPQEKLKPGYLKEIPEILKCFSEFLGKRPWFAGDKLTYVDFLAYDVLDRNRIFEPKCLDEFPNLKDFITRFEVIPLILLFIFSFFFSP
;
A
#
# COMPACT_ATOMS: atom_id res chain seq x y z
N MET A 1 42.62 -8.92 26.32
CA MET A 1 43.66 -9.09 25.30
C MET A 1 42.95 -9.42 24.00
N THR A 2 42.70 -8.39 23.19
CA THR A 2 43.35 -8.16 21.87
C THR A 2 42.61 -8.92 20.76
N THR A 3 41.62 -8.30 20.09
CA THR A 3 41.70 -7.40 18.90
C THR A 3 41.95 -8.20 17.61
N SER A 4 41.09 -8.13 16.59
CA SER A 4 41.06 -7.08 15.54
C SER A 4 39.66 -7.01 14.88
N VAL A 5 38.92 -5.90 14.84
CA VAL A 5 39.06 -4.67 13.99
C VAL A 5 38.77 -4.90 12.50
N CYS A 6 37.54 -4.52 12.15
CA CYS A 6 37.03 -3.83 10.94
C CYS A 6 37.23 -4.42 9.53
N GLU A 7 36.15 -4.97 8.97
CA GLU A 7 35.74 -4.62 7.60
C GLU A 7 34.40 -3.88 7.69
N GLY A 8 34.48 -2.55 7.81
CA GLY A 8 33.33 -1.66 7.71
C GLY A 8 32.89 -1.61 6.26
N GLY A 9 31.88 -2.41 5.93
CA GLY A 9 31.35 -2.53 4.58
C GLY A 9 29.91 -3.00 4.52
N ASP A 10 29.13 -2.88 5.60
CA ASP A 10 27.71 -3.22 5.55
C ASP A 10 26.94 -2.01 5.01
N SER A 11 26.97 -1.84 3.68
CA SER A 11 25.84 -1.23 3.00
C SER A 11 24.61 -1.98 3.49
N CYS A 12 23.77 -1.31 4.27
CA CYS A 12 22.56 -1.83 4.87
C CYS A 12 21.56 -2.22 3.78
N PHE A 13 21.83 -3.30 3.06
CA PHE A 13 20.90 -3.97 2.17
C PHE A 13 20.56 -5.29 2.84
N VAL A 14 19.59 -5.22 3.76
CA VAL A 14 18.86 -6.42 4.15
C VAL A 14 18.31 -7.03 2.85
N PRO A 15 18.67 -8.26 2.48
CA PRO A 15 18.18 -8.86 1.25
C PRO A 15 16.65 -8.89 1.32
N GLN A 16 15.96 -8.15 0.44
CA GLN A 16 14.50 -8.01 0.46
C GLN A 16 13.81 -9.38 0.44
N GLU A 17 14.44 -10.40 -0.13
CA GLU A 17 13.97 -11.79 -0.14
C GLU A 17 13.75 -12.37 1.27
N LYS A 18 14.52 -11.93 2.28
CA LYS A 18 14.36 -12.39 3.67
C LYS A 18 13.24 -11.67 4.41
N LEU A 19 12.84 -10.47 3.97
CA LEU A 19 11.77 -9.66 4.58
C LEU A 19 10.39 -9.93 3.96
N LYS A 20 10.35 -10.36 2.69
CA LYS A 20 9.12 -10.74 1.97
C LYS A 20 8.16 -11.67 2.74
N PRO A 21 8.61 -12.81 3.31
CA PRO A 21 7.69 -13.75 3.95
C PRO A 21 7.11 -13.24 5.28
N GLY A 22 7.79 -12.32 5.97
CA GLY A 22 7.26 -11.66 7.16
C GLY A 22 6.15 -10.68 6.80
N TYR A 23 6.43 -9.81 5.83
CA TYR A 23 5.47 -8.81 5.36
C TYR A 23 4.20 -9.44 4.77
N LEU A 24 4.33 -10.53 4.00
CA LEU A 24 3.17 -11.27 3.46
C LEU A 24 2.20 -11.77 4.53
N LYS A 25 2.66 -12.03 5.75
CA LYS A 25 1.80 -12.46 6.87
C LYS A 25 1.04 -11.30 7.51
N GLU A 26 1.62 -10.10 7.48
CA GLU A 26 1.04 -8.90 8.07
C GLU A 26 0.03 -8.22 7.13
N ILE A 27 0.19 -8.38 5.81
CA ILE A 27 -0.71 -7.77 4.80
C ILE A 27 -2.20 -8.07 5.07
N PRO A 28 -2.64 -9.32 5.29
CA PRO A 28 -4.05 -9.60 5.54
C PRO A 28 -4.59 -8.92 6.79
N GLU A 29 -3.78 -8.84 7.86
CA GLU A 29 -4.16 -8.16 9.10
C GLU A 29 -4.30 -6.64 8.90
N ILE A 30 -3.36 -6.03 8.18
CA ILE A 30 -3.40 -4.61 7.83
C ILE A 30 -4.62 -4.31 6.95
N LEU A 31 -4.88 -5.13 5.92
CA LEU A 31 -6.03 -4.97 5.03
C LEU A 31 -7.35 -5.15 5.77
N LYS A 32 -7.42 -6.07 6.73
CA LYS A 32 -8.58 -6.22 7.60
C LYS A 32 -8.84 -4.95 8.40
N CYS A 33 -7.82 -4.34 8.99
CA CYS A 33 -7.95 -3.05 9.68
C CYS A 33 -8.47 -1.94 8.75
N PHE A 34 -7.97 -1.87 7.51
CA PHE A 34 -8.49 -0.92 6.51
C PHE A 34 -9.95 -1.18 6.16
N SER A 35 -10.32 -2.45 5.97
CA SER A 35 -11.69 -2.86 5.66
C SER A 35 -12.65 -2.51 6.80
N GLU A 36 -12.28 -2.79 8.05
CA GLU A 36 -13.06 -2.44 9.23
C GLU A 36 -13.20 -0.92 9.41
N PHE A 37 -12.11 -0.19 9.17
CA PHE A 37 -12.12 1.27 9.29
C PHE A 37 -12.99 1.94 8.22
N LEU A 38 -12.89 1.50 6.96
CA LEU A 38 -13.76 1.98 5.89
C LEU A 38 -15.23 1.62 6.19
N GLY A 39 -15.46 0.37 6.62
CA GLY A 39 -16.77 -0.14 6.95
C GLY A 39 -17.73 0.00 5.77
N LYS A 40 -18.82 0.76 5.96
CA LYS A 40 -19.85 1.05 4.95
C LYS A 40 -19.71 2.43 4.30
N ARG A 41 -18.69 3.20 4.69
CA ARG A 41 -18.48 4.56 4.18
C ARG A 41 -17.94 4.50 2.74
N PRO A 42 -18.29 5.47 1.90
CA PRO A 42 -17.74 5.52 0.55
C PRO A 42 -16.23 5.86 0.56
N TRP A 43 -15.80 6.69 1.52
CA TRP A 43 -14.42 7.20 1.69
C TRP A 43 -13.92 7.00 3.13
N PHE A 44 -12.60 6.97 3.32
CA PHE A 44 -11.94 6.80 4.63
C PHE A 44 -12.27 7.93 5.60
N ALA A 45 -12.40 9.17 5.08
CA ALA A 45 -12.75 10.33 5.89
C ALA A 45 -14.27 10.54 6.07
N GLY A 46 -15.11 9.65 5.53
CA GLY A 46 -16.57 9.76 5.59
C GLY A 46 -17.24 9.80 4.22
N ASP A 47 -18.06 10.82 3.98
CA ASP A 47 -18.91 10.92 2.79
C ASP A 47 -18.27 11.69 1.63
N LYS A 48 -17.17 12.41 1.90
CA LYS A 48 -16.47 13.22 0.91
C LYS A 48 -15.08 12.66 0.65
N LEU A 49 -14.66 12.72 -0.61
CA LEU A 49 -13.28 12.43 -1.01
C LEU A 49 -12.34 13.47 -0.38
N THR A 50 -11.31 12.98 0.29
CA THR A 50 -10.27 13.80 0.92
C THR A 50 -8.88 13.32 0.51
N TYR A 51 -7.85 14.10 0.85
CA TYR A 51 -6.46 13.70 0.60
C TYR A 51 -6.08 12.34 1.24
N VAL A 52 -6.69 11.98 2.37
CA VAL A 52 -6.45 10.69 3.05
C VAL A 52 -6.81 9.50 2.15
N ASP A 53 -7.83 9.64 1.31
CA ASP A 53 -8.24 8.59 0.37
C ASP A 53 -7.19 8.33 -0.71
N PHE A 54 -6.42 9.35 -1.11
CA PHE A 54 -5.30 9.19 -2.04
C PHE A 54 -4.16 8.38 -1.42
N LEU A 55 -3.84 8.64 -0.14
CA LEU A 55 -2.85 7.86 0.59
C LEU A 55 -3.30 6.41 0.77
N ALA A 56 -4.57 6.21 1.11
CA ALA A 56 -5.14 4.88 1.25
C ALA A 56 -5.10 4.12 -0.09
N TYR A 57 -5.42 4.79 -1.20
CA TYR A 57 -5.31 4.21 -2.53
C TYR A 57 -3.87 3.78 -2.86
N ASP A 58 -2.85 4.63 -2.66
CA ASP A 58 -1.44 4.27 -2.93
C ASP A 58 -1.00 3.03 -2.13
N VAL A 59 -1.38 2.97 -0.86
CA VAL A 59 -1.06 1.81 -0.01
C VAL A 59 -1.77 0.56 -0.53
N LEU A 60 -3.07 0.63 -0.84
CA LEU A 60 -3.84 -0.52 -1.34
C LEU A 60 -3.35 -0.99 -2.72
N ASP A 61 -3.03 -0.08 -3.62
CA ASP A 61 -2.53 -0.39 -4.96
C ASP A 61 -1.14 -1.05 -4.90
N ARG A 62 -0.25 -0.57 -4.02
CA ARG A 62 1.04 -1.24 -3.78
C ARG A 62 0.88 -2.67 -3.27
N ASN A 63 -0.07 -2.89 -2.34
CA ASN A 63 -0.37 -4.23 -1.83
C ASN A 63 -0.94 -5.13 -2.94
N ARG A 64 -1.78 -4.59 -3.83
CA ARG A 64 -2.30 -5.30 -5.01
C ARG A 64 -1.18 -5.66 -6.02
N ILE A 65 -0.22 -4.77 -6.25
CA ILE A 65 0.94 -5.07 -7.10
C ILE A 65 1.80 -6.18 -6.48
N PHE A 66 1.93 -6.17 -5.16
CA PHE A 66 2.74 -7.14 -4.43
C PHE A 66 2.08 -8.53 -4.33
N GLU A 67 0.79 -8.58 -4.02
CA GLU A 67 -0.03 -9.79 -3.98
C GLU A 67 -1.39 -9.50 -4.66
N PRO A 68 -1.60 -9.89 -5.93
CA PRO A 68 -2.77 -9.49 -6.71
C PRO A 68 -4.10 -9.98 -6.15
N LYS A 69 -4.08 -11.01 -5.30
CA LYS A 69 -5.29 -11.59 -4.69
C LYS A 69 -5.58 -11.08 -3.29
N CYS A 70 -4.75 -10.22 -2.71
CA CYS A 70 -4.89 -9.81 -1.31
C CYS A 70 -6.20 -9.05 -0.99
N LEU A 71 -6.79 -8.40 -2.00
CA LEU A 71 -8.04 -7.65 -1.87
C LEU A 71 -9.29 -8.49 -2.19
N ASP A 72 -9.14 -9.74 -2.63
CA ASP A 72 -10.27 -10.61 -2.99
C ASP A 72 -11.17 -10.93 -1.80
N GLU A 73 -10.60 -10.95 -0.60
CA GLU A 73 -11.29 -11.21 0.65
C GLU A 73 -12.08 -10.00 1.17
N PHE A 74 -11.82 -8.79 0.64
CA PHE A 74 -12.36 -7.53 1.15
C PHE A 74 -13.16 -6.77 0.07
N PRO A 75 -14.44 -7.12 -0.15
CA PRO A 75 -15.25 -6.52 -1.23
C PRO A 75 -15.40 -5.00 -1.09
N ASN A 76 -15.47 -4.47 0.14
CA ASN A 76 -15.58 -3.04 0.39
C ASN A 76 -14.33 -2.25 -0.06
N LEU A 77 -13.13 -2.84 0.09
CA LEU A 77 -11.88 -2.24 -0.38
C LEU A 77 -11.79 -2.28 -1.90
N LYS A 78 -12.25 -3.37 -2.53
CA LYS A 78 -12.38 -3.43 -4.00
C LYS A 78 -13.30 -2.34 -4.52
N ASP A 79 -14.48 -2.19 -3.92
CA ASP A 79 -15.42 -1.15 -4.32
C ASP A 79 -14.82 0.25 -4.13
N PHE A 80 -14.02 0.46 -3.07
CA PHE A 80 -13.28 1.71 -2.89
C PHE A 80 -12.31 1.99 -4.03
N ILE A 81 -11.49 1.01 -4.42
CA ILE A 81 -10.53 1.15 -5.55
C ILE A 81 -11.29 1.46 -6.84
N THR A 82 -12.34 0.69 -7.15
CA THR A 82 -13.15 0.93 -8.36
C THR A 82 -13.80 2.31 -8.33
N ARG A 83 -14.33 2.77 -7.19
CA ARG A 83 -14.87 4.13 -7.07
C ARG A 83 -13.81 5.21 -7.28
N PHE A 84 -12.59 4.97 -6.81
CA PHE A 84 -11.48 5.91 -6.92
C PHE A 84 -10.92 5.99 -8.36
N GLU A 85 -10.75 4.85 -9.04
CA GLU A 85 -10.26 4.77 -10.43
C GLU A 85 -11.20 5.44 -11.45
N VAL A 86 -12.51 5.47 -11.18
CA VAL A 86 -13.51 6.08 -12.07
C VAL A 86 -13.47 7.63 -12.01
N ILE A 87 -12.72 8.22 -11.09
CA ILE A 87 -12.64 9.68 -10.96
C ILE A 87 -11.69 10.26 -12.03
N PRO A 88 -12.21 10.96 -13.06
CA PRO A 88 -11.42 11.36 -14.22
C PRO A 88 -10.32 12.38 -13.89
N LEU A 89 -10.51 13.21 -12.86
CA LEU A 89 -9.51 14.18 -12.39
C LEU A 89 -8.30 13.50 -11.73
N ILE A 90 -8.51 12.36 -11.07
CA ILE A 90 -7.45 11.62 -10.40
C ILE A 90 -6.59 10.90 -11.43
N LEU A 91 -7.22 10.32 -12.45
CA LEU A 91 -6.52 9.73 -13.58
C LEU A 91 -5.57 10.76 -14.22
N LEU A 92 -6.06 11.97 -14.51
CA LEU A 92 -5.26 13.05 -15.09
C LEU A 92 -4.08 13.46 -14.18
N PHE A 93 -4.30 13.55 -12.87
CA PHE A 93 -3.26 13.90 -11.89
C PHE A 93 -2.19 12.80 -11.77
N ILE A 94 -2.59 11.53 -11.65
CA ILE A 94 -1.66 10.39 -11.58
C ILE A 94 -0.85 10.30 -12.88
N PHE A 95 -1.50 10.39 -14.06
CA PHE A 95 -0.80 10.38 -15.34
C PHE A 95 0.20 11.53 -15.48
N SER A 96 -0.12 12.72 -14.95
CA SER A 96 0.79 13.86 -15.01
C SER A 96 1.97 13.76 -14.02
N PHE A 97 1.80 13.13 -12.85
CA PHE A 97 2.80 13.15 -11.78
C PHE A 97 3.69 11.90 -11.75
N PHE A 98 3.13 10.72 -12.07
CA PHE A 98 3.86 9.45 -12.10
C PHE A 98 4.49 9.14 -13.46
N PHE A 99 3.97 9.74 -14.54
CA PHE A 99 4.44 9.55 -15.92
C PHE A 99 5.18 10.79 -16.46
N SER A 100 5.81 11.56 -15.57
CA SER A 100 6.84 12.50 -16.01
C SER A 100 8.10 11.69 -16.39
N PRO A 101 8.69 11.93 -17.58
CA PRO A 101 9.84 11.17 -18.08
C PRO A 101 11.08 11.27 -17.19
#